data_AF-A0A969D3U6-F1
#
_entry.id   AF-A0A969D3U6-F1
#
_cell.length_a   1.000
_cell.length_b   1.000
_cell.length_c   1.000
_cell.angle_alpha   90.00
_cell.angle_beta   90.00
_cell.angle_gamma   90.00
#
_symmetry.space_group_name_H-M   'P 1'
#
loop_
_entity.id
_entity.type
_entity.pdbx_description
1 polymer ?
#
loop_
_entity_poly.entity_id
_entity_poly.type
_entity_poly.pdbx_seq_one_letter_code
_entity_poly.pdbx_strand_id
1 'polypeptide(L)'
;MPLASAPRMAVARDRYQTIAFANFNAAGIPDSTGAPWSSSSPDLLDETALIGGTASASDGALFDADGSPAYCHLTFTYYWANSQTLDMVRELRSWLNASPLTHVFAQAESARAIENSSAGRFLTTRGVMDDGATPFLVRSLSPGSPLAQYHGWLLGSVDVLDSIGLAPGSMFRAGTQRLLGNASSSSADQRLVLLSGPMDGDADNGNVTYLAGFDYGIDVPVSRNPWTNGVRLLLNSVLAAQCNLQAYQPQVRLLQDRPVAVAGNRLTFAVEYFNEGPASVGPTTLEVTLPAAATFVSASDGGAQQGDLVAWNFPSLPVGSSGQVSFTVEVAGPGQYVSAAKLRYHVGMTTKEVSNSQMLDYGEPRPPDTFFLGVPPVVTNQTDATFALGTGKGGVSFQCSLDAAPFSDCEATFTLTGLALGEHTLRARSVGVDGTSDPTPALFSWRVNGVPLARPRRAGSGRGRRRGRSRCARQR
;
A
#
# COMPACT_ATOMS: atom_id res chain seq x y z
N MET A 1 3.15 18.94 5.28
CA MET A 1 3.09 17.69 4.48
C MET A 1 1.73 17.64 3.83
N PRO A 2 1.61 17.43 2.50
CA PRO A 2 0.31 17.15 1.90
C PRO A 2 -0.22 15.80 2.43
N LEU A 3 -1.53 15.69 2.60
CA LEU A 3 -2.18 14.40 2.86
C LEU A 3 -2.01 13.56 1.58
N ALA A 4 -1.21 12.49 1.65
CA ALA A 4 -0.92 11.62 0.49
C ALA A 4 -2.08 10.67 0.14
N SER A 5 -3.05 10.54 1.06
CA SER A 5 -4.28 9.76 0.93
C SER A 5 -5.41 10.47 1.67
N ALA A 6 -6.65 10.10 1.39
CA ALA A 6 -7.77 10.56 2.21
C ALA A 6 -7.53 10.19 3.69
N PRO A 7 -7.66 11.14 4.63
CA PRO A 7 -7.52 10.86 6.06
C PRO A 7 -8.66 9.97 6.55
N ARG A 8 -8.42 9.22 7.64
CA ARG A 8 -9.44 8.39 8.30
C ARG A 8 -10.29 9.27 9.21
N MET A 9 -11.16 10.08 8.62
CA MET A 9 -11.97 11.02 9.39
C MET A 9 -13.46 10.88 9.09
N ALA A 10 -14.28 11.20 10.09
CA ALA A 10 -15.72 11.20 10.01
C ALA A 10 -16.29 12.57 10.39
N VAL A 11 -17.50 12.84 9.89
CA VAL A 11 -18.31 14.01 10.25
C VAL A 11 -19.62 13.52 10.82
N ALA A 12 -19.99 14.02 12.01
CA ALA A 12 -21.29 13.75 12.58
C ALA A 12 -22.39 14.52 11.82
N ARG A 13 -23.51 13.86 11.55
CA ARG A 13 -24.70 14.48 10.95
C ARG A 13 -25.46 15.25 12.02
N ASP A 14 -25.27 16.57 12.05
CA ASP A 14 -25.76 17.44 13.13
C ASP A 14 -26.54 18.66 12.61
N ARG A 15 -27.11 18.55 11.40
CA ARG A 15 -27.78 19.61 10.61
C ARG A 15 -26.86 20.70 10.07
N TYR A 16 -25.66 20.87 10.61
CA TYR A 16 -24.67 21.87 10.20
C TYR A 16 -23.39 21.25 9.64
N GLN A 17 -23.40 19.94 9.37
CA GLN A 17 -22.27 19.20 8.78
C GLN A 17 -21.75 19.80 7.48
N THR A 18 -22.58 20.56 6.75
CA THR A 18 -22.19 21.25 5.52
C THR A 18 -21.08 22.28 5.73
N ILE A 19 -20.94 22.83 6.94
CA ILE A 19 -19.82 23.72 7.30
C ILE A 19 -18.52 22.92 7.35
N ALA A 20 -18.51 21.74 7.99
CA ALA A 20 -17.35 20.86 7.98
C ALA A 20 -16.99 20.44 6.54
N PHE A 21 -17.98 20.11 5.72
CA PHE A 21 -17.76 19.79 4.30
C PHE A 21 -17.13 20.95 3.54
N ALA A 22 -17.64 22.17 3.73
CA ALA A 22 -17.10 23.36 3.10
C ALA A 22 -15.64 23.60 3.49
N ASN A 23 -15.31 23.43 4.77
CA ASN A 23 -13.95 23.58 5.29
C ASN A 23 -12.99 22.55 4.67
N PHE A 24 -13.38 21.27 4.64
CA PHE A 24 -12.56 20.20 4.05
C PHE A 24 -12.41 20.36 2.53
N ASN A 25 -13.49 20.67 1.83
CA ASN A 25 -13.47 20.89 0.39
C ASN A 25 -12.60 22.10 0.01
N ALA A 26 -12.68 23.21 0.75
CA ALA A 26 -11.82 24.37 0.56
C ALA A 26 -10.34 24.07 0.84
N ALA A 27 -10.07 23.16 1.77
CA ALA A 27 -8.72 22.66 2.06
C ALA A 27 -8.22 21.61 1.06
N GLY A 28 -9.08 21.15 0.14
CA GLY A 28 -8.76 20.07 -0.80
C GLY A 28 -8.63 18.69 -0.14
N ILE A 29 -9.28 18.49 1.01
CA ILE A 29 -9.31 17.21 1.73
C ILE A 29 -10.54 16.42 1.24
N PRO A 30 -10.36 15.33 0.48
CA PRO A 30 -11.48 14.51 0.02
C PRO A 30 -12.05 13.66 1.16
N ASP A 31 -13.24 13.10 0.94
CA ASP A 31 -13.76 12.00 1.76
C ASP A 31 -12.98 10.69 1.50
N SER A 32 -13.30 9.62 2.23
CA SER A 32 -12.57 8.37 2.12
C SER A 32 -12.68 7.69 0.73
N THR A 33 -13.63 8.06 -0.12
CA THR A 33 -13.73 7.58 -1.51
C THR A 33 -12.81 8.33 -2.47
N GLY A 34 -12.27 9.48 -2.06
CA GLY A 34 -11.52 10.40 -2.91
C GLY A 34 -12.39 11.50 -3.54
N ALA A 35 -13.67 11.57 -3.20
CA ALA A 35 -14.60 12.59 -3.69
C ALA A 35 -14.64 13.82 -2.76
N PRO A 36 -15.15 14.98 -3.23
CA PRO A 36 -15.50 16.08 -2.34
C PRO A 36 -16.58 15.67 -1.33
N TRP A 37 -16.49 16.20 -0.11
CA TRP A 37 -17.46 15.96 0.95
C TRP A 37 -18.86 16.41 0.57
N SER A 38 -19.85 15.54 0.81
CA SER A 38 -21.26 15.77 0.52
C SER A 38 -22.17 14.96 1.45
N SER A 39 -23.49 15.09 1.31
CA SER A 39 -24.46 14.30 2.08
C SER A 39 -24.45 12.80 1.76
N SER A 40 -23.82 12.39 0.64
CA SER A 40 -23.63 11.00 0.25
C SER A 40 -22.25 10.44 0.63
N SER A 41 -21.39 11.24 1.26
CA SER A 41 -20.10 10.74 1.74
C SER A 41 -20.31 9.63 2.78
N PRO A 42 -19.61 8.49 2.66
CA PRO A 42 -19.82 7.33 3.53
C PRO A 42 -19.42 7.61 4.99
N ASP A 43 -18.54 8.58 5.22
CA ASP A 43 -18.06 8.97 6.54
C ASP A 43 -18.92 10.07 7.20
N LEU A 44 -20.09 10.35 6.65
CA LEU A 44 -21.12 11.17 7.30
C LEU A 44 -21.98 10.28 8.21
N LEU A 45 -21.59 10.21 9.48
CA LEU A 45 -22.21 9.32 10.47
C LEU A 45 -23.42 10.00 11.09
N ASP A 46 -24.60 9.36 11.01
CA ASP A 46 -25.75 9.78 11.81
C ASP A 46 -25.66 9.25 13.25
N GLU A 47 -26.58 9.73 14.10
CA GLU A 47 -26.58 9.40 15.52
C GLU A 47 -26.78 7.89 15.77
N THR A 48 -27.54 7.21 14.92
CA THR A 48 -27.70 5.75 15.00
C THR A 48 -26.41 5.03 14.64
N ALA A 49 -25.73 5.46 13.57
CA ALA A 49 -24.43 4.90 13.18
C ALA A 49 -23.36 5.16 14.24
N LEU A 50 -23.37 6.33 14.88
CA LEU A 50 -22.47 6.64 15.99
C LEU A 50 -22.76 5.77 17.20
N ILE A 51 -24.02 5.58 17.59
CA ILE A 51 -24.37 4.83 18.81
C ILE A 51 -24.23 3.32 18.60
N GLY A 52 -24.50 2.81 17.41
CA GLY A 52 -24.53 1.37 17.15
C GLY A 52 -25.89 0.74 17.42
N GLY A 53 -25.88 -0.60 17.49
CA GLY A 53 -27.09 -1.42 17.57
C GLY A 53 -27.62 -1.62 18.99
N THR A 54 -26.81 -1.33 20.01
CA THR A 54 -27.14 -1.54 21.42
C THR A 54 -26.78 -0.29 22.25
N ALA A 55 -27.15 -0.29 23.54
CA ALA A 55 -26.72 0.76 24.48
C ALA A 55 -25.33 0.47 25.08
N SER A 56 -24.61 -0.54 24.57
CA SER A 56 -23.25 -0.87 24.99
C SER A 56 -22.26 -0.06 24.16
N ALA A 57 -21.16 0.39 24.78
CA ALA A 57 -20.17 1.15 24.04
C ALA A 57 -19.28 0.21 23.20
N SER A 58 -18.79 0.70 22.08
CA SER A 58 -17.93 0.04 21.08
C SER A 58 -18.63 -0.83 20.04
N ASP A 59 -19.87 -0.52 19.70
CA ASP A 59 -20.63 -1.24 18.66
C ASP A 59 -21.15 -0.33 17.53
N GLY A 60 -20.81 0.95 17.56
CA GLY A 60 -21.06 1.92 16.51
C GLY A 60 -20.00 1.90 15.41
N ALA A 61 -20.24 2.73 14.39
CA ALA A 61 -19.37 2.87 13.21
C ALA A 61 -17.99 3.47 13.51
N LEU A 62 -17.71 3.85 14.76
CA LEU A 62 -16.39 4.30 15.20
C LEU A 62 -15.40 3.15 15.40
N PHE A 63 -15.89 1.91 15.35
CA PHE A 63 -15.11 0.71 15.61
C PHE A 63 -15.13 -0.25 14.42
N ASP A 64 -13.98 -0.83 14.14
CA ASP A 64 -13.87 -2.00 13.28
C ASP A 64 -14.37 -3.24 14.04
N ALA A 65 -14.63 -4.35 13.33
CA ALA A 65 -15.18 -5.58 13.93
C ALA A 65 -14.30 -6.21 15.02
N ASP A 66 -13.01 -5.85 15.09
CA ASP A 66 -12.07 -6.29 16.14
C ASP A 66 -11.98 -5.34 17.33
N GLY A 67 -12.79 -4.28 17.35
CA GLY A 67 -12.81 -3.26 18.40
C GLY A 67 -11.73 -2.18 18.25
N SER A 68 -10.96 -2.19 17.16
CA SER A 68 -10.01 -1.11 16.85
C SER A 68 -10.75 0.14 16.36
N PRO A 69 -10.21 1.35 16.56
CA PRO A 69 -10.77 2.58 15.99
C PRO A 69 -10.82 2.54 14.45
N ALA A 70 -12.02 2.67 13.88
CA ALA A 70 -12.25 2.77 12.43
C ALA A 70 -11.85 4.15 11.87
N TYR A 71 -11.93 5.18 12.73
CA TYR A 71 -11.58 6.56 12.44
C TYR A 71 -10.48 7.08 13.36
N CYS A 72 -9.81 8.14 12.91
CA CYS A 72 -8.79 8.90 13.63
C CYS A 72 -9.31 10.24 14.13
N HIS A 73 -10.23 10.85 13.38
CA HIS A 73 -10.77 12.17 13.70
C HIS A 73 -12.27 12.18 13.48
N LEU A 74 -13.01 12.77 14.42
CA LEU A 74 -14.44 12.95 14.31
C LEU A 74 -14.80 14.42 14.56
N THR A 75 -15.51 15.01 13.60
CA THR A 75 -15.96 16.40 13.67
C THR A 75 -17.43 16.50 14.02
N PHE A 76 -17.74 17.28 15.06
CA PHE A 76 -19.08 17.80 15.36
C PHE A 76 -19.11 19.30 15.16
N THR A 77 -20.05 19.80 14.38
CA THR A 77 -20.29 21.21 14.08
C THR A 77 -21.31 21.85 15.02
N TYR A 78 -22.50 21.29 15.14
CA TYR A 78 -23.57 21.89 15.95
C TYR A 78 -24.61 20.87 16.43
N TYR A 79 -24.14 19.91 17.21
CA TYR A 79 -24.99 18.87 17.79
C TYR A 79 -25.72 19.40 19.03
N TRP A 80 -27.06 19.36 18.99
CA TRP A 80 -27.89 19.67 20.16
C TRP A 80 -28.12 18.43 21.01
N ALA A 81 -27.93 18.61 22.32
CA ALA A 81 -28.24 17.56 23.28
C ALA A 81 -29.71 17.13 23.17
N ASN A 82 -29.93 15.83 23.13
CA ASN A 82 -31.21 15.15 23.01
C ASN A 82 -31.22 13.91 23.93
N SER A 83 -32.23 13.04 23.80
CA SER A 83 -32.34 11.84 24.63
C SER A 83 -31.26 10.78 24.38
N GLN A 84 -30.63 10.78 23.21
CA GLN A 84 -29.61 9.82 22.77
C GLN A 84 -28.17 10.29 23.06
N THR A 85 -27.97 11.57 23.40
CA THR A 85 -26.65 12.15 23.70
C THR A 85 -25.86 11.37 24.74
N LEU A 86 -26.51 10.79 25.74
CA LEU A 86 -25.81 10.00 26.75
C LEU A 86 -25.09 8.79 26.13
N ASP A 87 -25.78 8.04 25.27
CA ASP A 87 -25.25 6.83 24.67
C ASP A 87 -24.23 7.19 23.57
N MET A 88 -24.49 8.23 22.78
CA MET A 88 -23.50 8.73 21.81
C MET A 88 -22.20 9.14 22.51
N VAL A 89 -22.27 9.82 23.66
CA VAL A 89 -21.06 10.21 24.40
C VAL A 89 -20.37 9.01 25.06
N ARG A 90 -21.10 7.96 25.44
CA ARG A 90 -20.48 6.69 25.88
C ARG A 90 -19.68 6.04 24.75
N GLU A 91 -20.20 6.09 23.53
CA GLU A 91 -19.46 5.60 22.37
C GLU A 91 -18.18 6.40 22.15
N LEU A 92 -18.28 7.74 22.12
CA LEU A 92 -17.11 8.61 21.97
C LEU A 92 -16.05 8.33 23.04
N ARG A 93 -16.49 8.13 24.29
CA ARG A 93 -15.60 7.80 25.40
C ARG A 93 -14.88 6.48 25.15
N SER A 94 -15.58 5.45 24.71
CA SER A 94 -14.93 4.17 24.40
C SER A 94 -13.94 4.31 23.24
N TRP A 95 -14.30 5.09 22.21
CA TRP A 95 -13.45 5.29 21.04
C TRP A 95 -12.17 6.06 21.40
N LEU A 96 -12.29 7.09 22.23
CA LEU A 96 -11.15 7.83 22.79
C LEU A 96 -10.29 6.95 23.71
N ASN A 97 -10.90 6.04 24.49
CA ASN A 97 -10.16 5.09 25.33
C ASN A 97 -9.41 4.02 24.52
N ALA A 98 -9.88 3.70 23.31
CA ALA A 98 -9.30 2.65 22.48
C ALA A 98 -7.96 3.05 21.85
N SER A 99 -7.67 4.35 21.70
CA SER A 99 -6.38 4.79 21.15
C SER A 99 -6.05 6.26 21.46
N PRO A 100 -4.81 6.57 21.86
CA PRO A 100 -4.33 7.94 22.06
C PRO A 100 -4.22 8.74 20.75
N LEU A 101 -4.33 8.08 19.60
CA LEU A 101 -4.22 8.70 18.28
C LEU A 101 -5.54 9.27 17.76
N THR A 102 -6.64 8.99 18.47
CA THR A 102 -7.99 9.47 18.11
C THR A 102 -8.21 10.90 18.61
N HIS A 103 -9.06 11.64 17.90
CA HIS A 103 -9.33 13.05 18.21
C HIS A 103 -10.79 13.42 17.90
N VAL A 104 -11.53 13.91 18.90
CA VAL A 104 -12.82 14.59 18.69
C VAL A 104 -12.62 16.09 18.55
N PHE A 105 -13.08 16.68 17.44
CA PHE A 105 -13.21 18.12 17.31
C PHE A 105 -14.68 18.50 17.36
N ALA A 106 -15.10 19.16 18.43
CA ALA A 106 -16.47 19.61 18.61
C ALA A 106 -16.50 21.13 18.71
N GLN A 107 -17.30 21.77 17.87
CA GLN A 107 -17.48 23.21 17.89
C GLN A 107 -18.88 23.59 18.35
N ALA A 108 -19.01 24.83 18.86
CA ALA A 108 -20.26 25.43 19.28
C ALA A 108 -21.04 24.58 20.29
N GLU A 109 -22.36 24.44 20.10
CA GLU A 109 -23.22 23.71 21.03
C GLU A 109 -22.79 22.24 21.20
N SER A 110 -22.12 21.66 20.19
CA SER A 110 -21.56 20.30 20.29
C SER A 110 -20.58 20.18 21.46
N ALA A 111 -19.74 21.20 21.69
CA ALA A 111 -18.79 21.21 22.79
C ALA A 111 -19.51 21.10 24.13
N ARG A 112 -20.59 21.87 24.31
CA ARG A 112 -21.43 21.81 25.51
C ARG A 112 -22.19 20.49 25.61
N ALA A 113 -22.84 20.05 24.54
CA ALA A 113 -23.62 18.81 24.55
C ALA A 113 -22.77 17.60 24.95
N ILE A 114 -21.56 17.50 24.40
CA ILE A 114 -20.61 16.42 24.70
C ILE A 114 -20.02 16.59 26.10
N GLU A 115 -19.42 17.73 26.41
CA GLU A 115 -18.73 17.94 27.69
C GLU A 115 -19.71 17.91 28.88
N ASN A 116 -20.94 18.40 28.68
CA ASN A 116 -21.98 18.48 29.70
C ASN A 116 -22.86 17.21 29.83
N SER A 117 -22.70 16.21 28.96
CA SER A 117 -23.25 14.86 29.17
C SER A 117 -22.61 14.18 30.39
N SER A 118 -23.36 13.40 31.17
CA SER A 118 -22.82 12.71 32.35
C SER A 118 -21.77 11.64 32.01
N ALA A 119 -21.82 11.06 30.80
CA ALA A 119 -20.76 10.22 30.27
C ALA A 119 -19.60 11.02 29.66
N GLY A 120 -19.78 12.33 29.48
CA GLY A 120 -18.77 13.26 29.00
C GLY A 120 -17.80 13.64 30.13
N ARG A 121 -17.69 14.94 30.42
CA ARG A 121 -16.74 15.47 31.42
C ARG A 121 -15.28 15.12 31.08
N PHE A 122 -14.94 15.21 29.79
CA PHE A 122 -13.65 14.79 29.25
C PHE A 122 -12.53 15.74 29.68
N LEU A 123 -12.77 17.04 29.62
CA LEU A 123 -11.75 18.05 29.93
C LEU A 123 -11.95 18.72 31.30
N THR A 124 -13.13 18.56 31.89
CA THR A 124 -13.54 19.23 33.12
C THR A 124 -14.26 18.29 34.09
N THR A 125 -14.28 18.63 35.38
CA THR A 125 -14.91 17.78 36.42
C THR A 125 -16.43 17.93 36.49
N ARG A 126 -16.99 19.09 36.15
CA ARG A 126 -18.45 19.36 36.21
C ARG A 126 -19.03 19.99 34.95
N GLY A 127 -18.24 20.11 33.89
CA GLY A 127 -18.68 20.62 32.60
C GLY A 127 -18.24 22.05 32.36
N VAL A 128 -18.77 22.58 31.27
CA VAL A 128 -18.52 23.94 30.78
C VAL A 128 -19.84 24.72 30.66
N MET A 129 -19.74 26.03 30.60
CA MET A 129 -20.87 26.93 30.39
C MET A 129 -20.60 27.90 29.26
N ASP A 130 -21.67 28.35 28.60
CA ASP A 130 -21.65 29.60 27.85
C ASP A 130 -21.81 30.75 28.84
N ASP A 131 -20.97 31.77 28.72
CA ASP A 131 -21.10 33.00 29.52
C ASP A 131 -21.82 34.13 28.77
N GLY A 132 -22.27 33.88 27.53
CA GLY A 132 -23.09 34.78 26.72
C GLY A 132 -22.35 36.05 26.29
N ALA A 133 -21.02 35.99 26.18
CA ALA A 133 -20.19 37.14 25.82
C ALA A 133 -19.21 36.83 24.69
N THR A 134 -19.49 37.33 23.48
CA THR A 134 -18.60 37.13 22.34
C THR A 134 -17.21 37.73 22.62
N PRO A 135 -16.12 36.96 22.46
CA PRO A 135 -14.78 37.45 22.73
C PRO A 135 -14.34 38.45 21.66
N PHE A 136 -14.25 39.73 22.03
CA PHE A 136 -13.88 40.83 21.13
C PHE A 136 -12.37 40.91 20.84
N LEU A 137 -11.52 40.32 21.69
CA LEU A 137 -10.06 40.28 21.54
C LEU A 137 -9.53 38.90 21.92
N VAL A 138 -9.35 38.01 20.96
CA VAL A 138 -8.79 36.68 21.22
C VAL A 138 -7.27 36.74 21.28
N ARG A 139 -6.69 36.23 22.38
CA ARG A 139 -5.25 35.98 22.51
C ARG A 139 -4.96 34.48 22.54
N SER A 140 -3.79 34.11 22.02
CA SER A 140 -3.23 32.79 22.29
C SER A 140 -2.75 32.72 23.75
N LEU A 141 -3.25 31.74 24.47
CA LEU A 141 -2.83 31.39 25.83
C LEU A 141 -1.72 30.32 25.80
N SER A 142 -1.59 29.60 24.68
CA SER A 142 -0.57 28.58 24.46
C SER A 142 0.05 28.72 23.06
N PRO A 143 0.88 29.75 22.81
CA PRO A 143 1.42 30.06 21.48
C PRO A 143 2.36 28.98 20.93
N GLY A 144 2.90 28.10 21.78
CA GLY A 144 3.71 26.96 21.37
C GLY A 144 2.90 25.75 20.88
N SER A 145 1.58 25.73 21.11
CA SER A 145 0.73 24.62 20.68
C SER A 145 0.43 24.72 19.18
N PRO A 146 0.66 23.66 18.38
CA PRO A 146 0.24 23.60 16.98
C PRO A 146 -1.28 23.79 16.82
N LEU A 147 -2.07 23.33 17.78
CA LEU A 147 -3.53 23.50 17.80
C LEU A 147 -3.97 24.96 17.95
N ALA A 148 -3.11 25.82 18.49
CA ALA A 148 -3.37 27.24 18.69
C ALA A 148 -2.79 28.13 17.58
N GLN A 149 -2.34 27.56 16.46
CA GLN A 149 -1.76 28.33 15.34
C GLN A 149 -2.87 28.90 14.45
N TYR A 150 -2.96 30.23 14.39
CA TYR A 150 -3.87 31.00 13.54
C TYR A 150 -3.18 32.29 13.07
N HIS A 151 -3.75 32.99 12.07
CA HIS A 151 -3.15 34.20 11.51
C HIS A 151 -4.08 35.40 11.62
N GLY A 152 -3.58 36.50 12.21
CA GLY A 152 -4.34 37.75 12.32
C GLY A 152 -5.43 37.67 13.38
N TRP A 153 -6.63 38.17 13.07
CA TRP A 153 -7.75 38.24 14.00
C TRP A 153 -8.58 36.96 13.94
N LEU A 154 -8.94 36.43 15.12
CA LEU A 154 -9.99 35.42 15.23
C LEU A 154 -11.30 36.16 15.53
N LEU A 155 -12.24 36.10 14.60
CA LEU A 155 -13.57 36.70 14.74
C LEU A 155 -14.55 35.55 14.99
N GLY A 156 -15.37 35.69 16.03
CA GLY A 156 -16.45 34.74 16.33
C GLY A 156 -17.76 35.18 15.66
N SER A 157 -18.65 34.23 15.37
CA SER A 157 -20.07 34.53 15.14
C SER A 157 -20.75 34.72 16.49
N VAL A 158 -21.62 35.73 16.56
CA VAL A 158 -22.28 36.24 17.77
C VAL A 158 -23.53 35.43 18.19
N ASP A 159 -23.94 34.39 17.45
CA ASP A 159 -25.30 33.81 17.59
C ASP A 159 -25.34 32.30 17.93
N VAL A 160 -24.25 31.71 18.42
CA VAL A 160 -24.08 30.25 18.36
C VAL A 160 -23.62 29.64 19.69
N LEU A 161 -22.49 30.11 20.21
CA LEU A 161 -21.96 29.91 21.55
C LEU A 161 -20.79 30.89 21.66
N ASP A 162 -20.95 31.86 22.54
CA ASP A 162 -20.08 33.04 22.54
C ASP A 162 -18.68 32.71 23.05
N SER A 163 -18.62 32.06 24.20
CA SER A 163 -17.37 31.60 24.80
C SER A 163 -17.59 30.40 25.71
N ILE A 164 -16.52 29.69 26.02
CA ILE A 164 -16.52 28.55 26.94
C ILE A 164 -15.90 28.99 28.27
N GLY A 165 -16.63 28.79 29.37
CA GLY A 165 -16.12 28.92 30.73
C GLY A 165 -16.26 27.62 31.51
N LEU A 166 -15.57 27.50 32.65
CA LEU A 166 -15.85 26.43 33.61
C LEU A 166 -17.24 26.62 34.22
N ALA A 167 -18.04 25.56 34.25
CA ALA A 167 -19.28 25.56 35.03
C ALA A 167 -18.97 25.77 36.53
N PRO A 168 -19.92 26.28 37.34
CA PRO A 168 -19.71 26.52 38.76
C PRO A 168 -19.19 25.29 39.51
N GLY A 169 -18.04 25.44 40.19
CA GLY A 169 -17.38 24.36 40.92
C GLY A 169 -16.77 23.26 40.03
N SER A 170 -16.69 23.47 38.73
CA SER A 170 -15.91 22.66 37.79
C SER A 170 -14.44 23.04 37.89
N MET A 171 -13.57 22.10 37.54
CA MET A 171 -12.12 22.29 37.41
C MET A 171 -11.66 21.65 36.11
N PHE A 172 -10.61 22.17 35.49
CA PHE A 172 -9.93 21.48 34.41
C PHE A 172 -9.25 20.21 34.92
N ARG A 173 -9.30 19.16 34.11
CA ARG A 173 -8.54 17.94 34.36
C ARG A 173 -7.07 18.14 33.99
N ALA A 174 -6.22 17.23 34.46
CA ALA A 174 -4.80 17.24 34.10
C ALA A 174 -4.63 17.22 32.57
N GLY A 175 -3.59 17.86 32.04
CA GLY A 175 -3.36 17.89 30.59
C GLY A 175 -4.32 18.78 29.78
N THR A 176 -5.43 19.28 30.33
CA THR A 176 -6.30 20.22 29.64
C THR A 176 -5.58 21.55 29.38
N GLN A 177 -5.39 21.86 28.11
CA GLN A 177 -4.82 23.09 27.61
C GLN A 177 -5.90 24.11 27.27
N ARG A 178 -5.74 25.31 27.83
CA ARG A 178 -6.48 26.50 27.42
C ARG A 178 -5.67 27.12 26.29
N LEU A 179 -6.15 27.00 25.06
CA LEU A 179 -5.37 27.37 23.88
C LEU A 179 -5.62 28.83 23.49
N LEU A 180 -6.89 29.21 23.40
CA LEU A 180 -7.31 30.56 23.00
C LEU A 180 -8.33 31.09 24.00
N GLY A 181 -8.28 32.38 24.30
CA GLY A 181 -9.27 33.02 25.17
C GLY A 181 -9.27 34.54 25.04
N ASN A 182 -10.23 35.18 25.71
CA ASN A 182 -10.38 36.62 25.66
C ASN A 182 -9.23 37.33 26.41
N ALA A 183 -8.56 38.23 25.72
CA ALA A 183 -7.45 39.03 26.23
C ALA A 183 -7.85 39.95 27.40
N SER A 184 -9.12 40.35 27.45
CA SER A 184 -9.68 41.20 28.51
C SER A 184 -10.19 40.43 29.74
N SER A 185 -10.23 39.09 29.69
CA SER A 185 -10.64 38.29 30.85
C SER A 185 -9.57 38.36 31.94
N SER A 186 -9.97 38.71 33.16
CA SER A 186 -9.13 38.66 34.35
C SER A 186 -9.00 37.24 34.92
N SER A 187 -9.93 36.34 34.56
CA SER A 187 -9.88 34.93 34.92
C SER A 187 -9.37 34.10 33.76
N ALA A 188 -8.37 33.25 34.02
CA ALA A 188 -7.85 32.32 33.03
C ALA A 188 -8.84 31.19 32.70
N ASP A 189 -9.93 31.06 33.46
CA ASP A 189 -10.89 29.95 33.35
C ASP A 189 -12.26 30.38 32.78
N GLN A 190 -12.34 31.64 32.34
CA GLN A 190 -13.52 32.23 31.71
C GLN A 190 -13.17 32.76 30.32
N ARG A 191 -14.18 32.89 29.46
CA ARG A 191 -14.06 33.47 28.12
C ARG A 191 -13.05 32.76 27.23
N LEU A 192 -13.05 31.43 27.26
CA LEU A 192 -12.18 30.60 26.45
C LEU A 192 -12.81 30.38 25.08
N VAL A 193 -11.97 30.38 24.05
CA VAL A 193 -12.41 30.12 22.68
C VAL A 193 -12.05 28.71 22.27
N LEU A 194 -10.87 28.22 22.67
CA LEU A 194 -10.37 26.92 22.28
C LEU A 194 -9.77 26.20 23.48
N LEU A 195 -10.28 25.01 23.76
CA LEU A 195 -9.79 24.08 24.77
C LEU A 195 -9.38 22.79 24.11
N SER A 196 -8.33 22.15 24.60
CA SER A 196 -8.01 20.79 24.17
C SER A 196 -7.25 20.01 25.22
N GLY A 197 -7.39 18.69 25.24
CA GLY A 197 -6.59 17.82 26.09
C GLY A 197 -6.99 16.36 25.95
N PRO A 198 -6.26 15.47 26.64
CA PRO A 198 -6.59 14.06 26.69
C PRO A 198 -7.88 13.82 27.48
N MET A 199 -8.66 12.83 27.05
CA MET A 199 -9.86 12.43 27.78
C MET A 199 -9.51 12.04 29.22
N ASP A 200 -10.26 12.62 30.16
CA ASP A 200 -10.10 12.46 31.62
C ASP A 200 -8.75 12.93 32.18
N GLY A 201 -7.92 13.55 31.35
CA GLY A 201 -6.56 13.94 31.70
C GLY A 201 -5.52 12.82 31.64
N ASP A 202 -5.86 11.72 30.98
CA ASP A 202 -4.98 10.56 30.80
C ASP A 202 -4.38 10.54 29.39
N ALA A 203 -3.06 10.68 29.29
CA ALA A 203 -2.34 10.79 28.02
C ALA A 203 -2.40 9.51 27.16
N ASP A 204 -2.79 8.38 27.73
CA ASP A 204 -3.02 7.13 27.00
C ASP A 204 -4.38 7.12 26.26
N ASN A 205 -5.26 8.07 26.58
CA ASN A 205 -6.52 8.28 25.87
C ASN A 205 -6.39 9.29 24.72
N GLY A 206 -7.31 9.19 23.77
CA GLY A 206 -7.50 10.15 22.70
C GLY A 206 -7.81 11.56 23.19
N ASN A 207 -7.63 12.53 22.29
CA ASN A 207 -7.79 13.94 22.59
C ASN A 207 -9.18 14.48 22.22
N VAL A 208 -9.58 15.53 22.92
CA VAL A 208 -10.76 16.32 22.60
C VAL A 208 -10.35 17.76 22.39
N THR A 209 -10.92 18.41 21.39
CA THR A 209 -10.83 19.86 21.17
C THR A 209 -12.23 20.45 21.12
N TYR A 210 -12.44 21.47 21.95
CA TYR A 210 -13.67 22.26 21.96
C TYR A 210 -13.40 23.66 21.45
N LEU A 211 -14.10 24.04 20.39
CA LEU A 211 -14.10 25.39 19.84
C LEU A 211 -15.44 26.07 20.15
N ALA A 212 -15.40 27.28 20.68
CA ALA A 212 -16.61 27.95 21.12
C ALA A 212 -17.58 28.33 19.97
N GLY A 213 -17.10 28.73 18.79
CA GLY A 213 -17.97 29.15 17.67
C GLY A 213 -17.68 28.41 16.35
N PHE A 214 -18.39 28.72 15.27
CA PHE A 214 -18.17 28.05 13.96
C PHE A 214 -18.21 28.92 12.69
N ASP A 215 -18.28 30.25 12.73
CA ASP A 215 -18.37 31.04 11.48
C ASP A 215 -17.01 31.57 11.01
N TYR A 216 -16.47 30.90 10.00
CA TYR A 216 -15.17 31.22 9.41
C TYR A 216 -15.31 31.22 7.89
N GLY A 217 -14.75 32.25 7.26
CA GLY A 217 -14.68 32.31 5.80
C GLY A 217 -13.89 31.10 5.26
N ILE A 218 -14.25 30.66 4.06
CA ILE A 218 -13.61 29.51 3.39
C ILE A 218 -12.81 29.93 2.16
N ASP A 219 -12.75 31.24 1.86
CA ASP A 219 -12.09 31.71 0.64
C ASP A 219 -10.60 31.36 0.65
N VAL A 220 -10.19 30.68 -0.43
CA VAL A 220 -8.83 30.24 -0.66
C VAL A 220 -7.96 31.36 -1.27
N PRO A 221 -6.63 31.36 -1.03
CA PRO A 221 -5.89 30.38 -0.26
C PRO A 221 -6.09 30.57 1.26
N VAL A 222 -6.46 29.48 1.95
CA VAL A 222 -6.69 29.46 3.40
C VAL A 222 -5.52 30.06 4.17
N SER A 223 -4.28 29.92 3.67
CA SER A 223 -3.09 30.47 4.32
C SER A 223 -3.03 32.00 4.37
N ARG A 224 -3.66 32.72 3.44
CA ARG A 224 -3.57 34.20 3.32
C ARG A 224 -4.82 34.94 3.77
N ASN A 225 -5.93 34.24 3.97
CA ASN A 225 -7.18 34.83 4.40
C ASN A 225 -7.27 34.81 5.94
N PRO A 226 -7.39 35.94 6.66
CA PRO A 226 -7.58 35.92 8.12
C PRO A 226 -8.95 35.37 8.54
N TRP A 227 -9.95 35.42 7.67
CA TRP A 227 -11.31 34.92 7.95
C TRP A 227 -11.38 33.39 8.02
N THR A 228 -10.37 32.68 7.51
CA THR A 228 -10.31 31.20 7.53
C THR A 228 -9.71 30.63 8.82
N ASN A 229 -9.59 31.42 9.89
CA ASN A 229 -8.91 30.97 11.09
C ASN A 229 -9.53 29.75 11.75
N GLY A 230 -10.85 29.60 11.80
CA GLY A 230 -11.42 28.35 12.31
C GLY A 230 -11.30 27.17 11.36
N VAL A 231 -11.19 27.40 10.03
CA VAL A 231 -10.73 26.36 9.11
C VAL A 231 -9.34 25.89 9.54
N ARG A 232 -8.41 26.79 9.84
CA ARG A 232 -7.08 26.43 10.34
C ARG A 232 -7.14 25.65 11.66
N LEU A 233 -7.96 26.08 12.62
CA LEU A 233 -8.09 25.39 13.91
C LEU A 233 -8.66 23.96 13.75
N LEU A 234 -9.67 23.79 12.89
CA LEU A 234 -10.17 22.47 12.51
C LEU A 234 -9.07 21.62 11.86
N LEU A 235 -8.37 22.17 10.86
CA LEU A 235 -7.28 21.45 10.18
C LEU A 235 -6.12 21.08 11.11
N ASN A 236 -5.78 21.95 12.07
CA ASN A 236 -4.78 21.63 13.08
C ASN A 236 -5.20 20.42 13.92
N SER A 237 -6.50 20.29 14.24
CA SER A 237 -7.01 19.11 14.96
C SER A 237 -6.96 17.83 14.13
N VAL A 238 -7.23 17.92 12.82
CA VAL A 238 -7.08 16.77 11.90
C VAL A 238 -5.62 16.29 11.86
N LEU A 239 -4.66 17.23 11.88
CA LEU A 239 -3.22 16.91 11.93
C LEU A 239 -2.75 16.45 13.31
N ALA A 240 -3.41 16.86 14.38
CA ALA A 240 -3.12 16.39 15.74
C ALA A 240 -3.55 14.93 15.95
N ALA A 241 -4.58 14.47 15.23
CA ALA A 241 -4.90 13.05 15.09
C ALA A 241 -3.81 12.34 14.26
N GLN A 242 -2.72 11.93 14.91
CA GLN A 242 -1.54 11.40 14.22
C GLN A 242 -1.83 10.20 13.32
N CYS A 243 -2.88 9.42 13.60
CA CYS A 243 -3.22 8.29 12.75
C CYS A 243 -3.78 8.70 11.37
N ASN A 244 -4.07 9.99 11.12
CA ASN A 244 -4.34 10.52 9.78
C ASN A 244 -3.09 10.67 8.90
N LEU A 245 -1.89 10.62 9.48
CA LEU A 245 -0.66 10.76 8.73
C LEU A 245 -0.39 9.48 7.91
N GLN A 246 0.22 9.62 6.74
CA GLN A 246 0.53 8.50 5.84
C GLN A 246 1.31 7.37 6.53
N ALA A 247 2.20 7.73 7.47
CA ALA A 247 2.97 6.77 8.25
C ALA A 247 2.11 5.86 9.14
N TYR A 248 0.83 6.20 9.36
CA TYR A 248 -0.12 5.48 10.21
C TYR A 248 -1.32 4.89 9.44
N GLN A 249 -1.29 4.94 8.11
CA GLN A 249 -2.34 4.35 7.26
C GLN A 249 -2.08 2.85 7.03
N PRO A 250 -3.13 2.03 6.86
CA PRO A 250 -2.96 0.60 6.59
C PRO A 250 -2.23 0.35 5.27
N GLN A 251 -1.48 -0.74 5.20
CA GLN A 251 -0.75 -1.14 3.99
C GLN A 251 -1.07 -2.59 3.67
N VAL A 252 -2.10 -2.77 2.85
CA VAL A 252 -2.60 -4.10 2.47
C VAL A 252 -1.92 -4.54 1.18
N ARG A 253 -1.44 -5.78 1.15
CA ARG A 253 -0.82 -6.41 -0.02
C ARG A 253 -1.40 -7.80 -0.26
N LEU A 254 -1.47 -8.16 -1.53
CA LEU A 254 -1.96 -9.46 -1.99
C LEU A 254 -0.95 -10.05 -2.97
N LEU A 255 -0.64 -11.34 -2.80
CA LEU A 255 0.25 -12.09 -3.67
C LEU A 255 -0.43 -13.39 -4.09
N GLN A 256 -0.46 -13.63 -5.39
CA GLN A 256 -0.77 -14.93 -5.96
C GLN A 256 0.30 -15.26 -6.99
N ASP A 257 1.08 -16.30 -6.72
CA ASP A 257 2.11 -16.81 -7.64
C ASP A 257 1.65 -18.15 -8.22
N ARG A 258 2.56 -18.86 -8.89
CA ARG A 258 2.38 -20.19 -9.49
C ARG A 258 1.70 -21.18 -8.55
N PRO A 259 1.00 -22.20 -9.10
CA PRO A 259 0.46 -23.29 -8.30
C PRO A 259 1.52 -23.85 -7.36
N VAL A 260 1.17 -23.94 -6.08
CA VAL A 260 2.02 -24.53 -5.03
C VAL A 260 2.05 -26.05 -5.13
N ALA A 261 1.05 -26.66 -5.78
CA ALA A 261 1.04 -28.09 -6.08
C ALA A 261 0.40 -28.38 -7.44
N VAL A 262 0.91 -29.41 -8.11
CA VAL A 262 0.37 -29.96 -9.36
C VAL A 262 0.32 -31.48 -9.23
N ALA A 263 -0.88 -32.06 -9.37
CA ALA A 263 -1.11 -33.49 -9.29
C ALA A 263 -1.96 -33.95 -10.48
N GLY A 264 -1.30 -34.44 -11.53
CA GLY A 264 -1.97 -34.68 -12.81
C GLY A 264 -2.53 -33.36 -13.35
N ASN A 265 -3.84 -33.34 -13.64
CA ASN A 265 -4.58 -32.16 -14.10
C ASN A 265 -5.18 -31.31 -12.97
N ARG A 266 -4.82 -31.58 -11.71
CA ARG A 266 -5.23 -30.76 -10.56
C ARG A 266 -4.14 -29.77 -10.21
N LEU A 267 -4.53 -28.50 -10.13
CA LEU A 267 -3.67 -27.37 -9.83
C LEU A 267 -4.15 -26.73 -8.53
N THR A 268 -3.26 -26.65 -7.54
CA THR A 268 -3.52 -25.97 -6.27
C THR A 268 -2.79 -24.66 -6.25
N PHE A 269 -3.52 -23.56 -6.14
CA PHE A 269 -3.00 -22.20 -6.03
C PHE A 269 -3.07 -21.74 -4.57
N ALA A 270 -2.09 -20.94 -4.16
CA ALA A 270 -2.10 -20.27 -2.86
C ALA A 270 -2.18 -18.76 -3.07
N VAL A 271 -2.93 -18.10 -2.20
CA VAL A 271 -3.07 -16.64 -2.15
C VAL A 271 -2.64 -16.17 -0.78
N GLU A 272 -1.62 -15.33 -0.75
CA GLU A 272 -1.08 -14.73 0.46
C GLU A 272 -1.54 -13.29 0.59
N TYR A 273 -1.93 -12.90 1.79
CA TYR A 273 -2.39 -11.56 2.10
C TYR A 273 -1.66 -11.02 3.33
N PHE A 274 -1.43 -9.71 3.33
CA PHE A 274 -0.63 -9.02 4.34
C PHE A 274 -1.28 -7.70 4.70
N ASN A 275 -1.23 -7.33 5.98
CA ASN A 275 -1.34 -5.96 6.45
C ASN A 275 0.00 -5.54 7.07
N GLU A 276 0.84 -4.89 6.28
CA GLU A 276 2.18 -4.43 6.68
C GLU A 276 2.12 -3.03 7.33
N GLY A 277 0.92 -2.43 7.38
CA GLY A 277 0.69 -1.10 7.93
C GLY A 277 0.39 -1.12 9.43
N PRO A 278 0.51 0.03 10.10
CA PRO A 278 0.28 0.18 11.54
C PRO A 278 -1.19 0.38 11.93
N ALA A 279 -2.14 0.12 11.01
CA ALA A 279 -3.57 0.21 11.29
C ALA A 279 -4.27 -1.08 10.84
N SER A 280 -5.14 -1.61 11.69
CA SER A 280 -6.05 -2.70 11.33
C SER A 280 -7.03 -2.26 10.23
N VAL A 281 -7.55 -3.23 9.47
CA VAL A 281 -8.61 -3.02 8.48
C VAL A 281 -9.67 -4.10 8.59
N GLY A 282 -10.94 -3.80 8.34
CA GLY A 282 -12.00 -4.80 8.40
C GLY A 282 -13.40 -4.20 8.30
N PRO A 283 -14.42 -4.96 7.83
CA PRO A 283 -14.36 -6.36 7.41
C PRO A 283 -13.66 -6.55 6.06
N THR A 284 -13.15 -7.76 5.81
CA THR A 284 -12.40 -8.08 4.61
C THR A 284 -12.94 -9.31 3.89
N THR A 285 -12.88 -9.28 2.56
CA THR A 285 -13.33 -10.37 1.69
C THR A 285 -12.30 -10.58 0.59
N LEU A 286 -11.75 -11.79 0.53
CA LEU A 286 -10.86 -12.23 -0.53
C LEU A 286 -11.68 -12.99 -1.57
N GLU A 287 -11.66 -12.54 -2.81
CA GLU A 287 -12.31 -13.16 -3.96
C GLU A 287 -11.24 -13.59 -4.95
N VAL A 288 -11.33 -14.81 -5.45
CA VAL A 288 -10.46 -15.32 -6.52
C VAL A 288 -11.31 -15.77 -7.69
N THR A 289 -11.15 -15.14 -8.84
CA THR A 289 -11.72 -15.62 -10.10
C THR A 289 -10.98 -16.87 -10.54
N LEU A 290 -11.74 -17.94 -10.74
CA LEU A 290 -11.22 -19.23 -11.22
C LEU A 290 -10.78 -19.12 -12.69
N PRO A 291 -9.74 -19.86 -13.10
CA PRO A 291 -9.37 -19.91 -14.51
C PRO A 291 -10.52 -20.39 -15.39
N ALA A 292 -10.66 -19.77 -16.56
CA ALA A 292 -11.63 -20.21 -17.56
C ALA A 292 -11.41 -21.69 -17.91
N ALA A 293 -12.51 -22.43 -18.08
CA ALA A 293 -12.51 -23.87 -18.36
C ALA A 293 -11.83 -24.76 -17.30
N ALA A 294 -11.56 -24.24 -16.10
CA ALA A 294 -11.18 -25.03 -14.95
C ALA A 294 -12.41 -25.36 -14.09
N THR A 295 -12.41 -26.54 -13.48
CA THR A 295 -13.48 -27.00 -12.57
C THR A 295 -13.00 -26.87 -11.14
N PHE A 296 -13.77 -26.22 -10.27
CA PHE A 296 -13.44 -26.12 -8.85
C PHE A 296 -13.44 -27.50 -8.17
N VAL A 297 -12.45 -27.75 -7.32
CA VAL A 297 -12.32 -28.99 -6.54
C VAL A 297 -12.49 -28.72 -5.05
N SER A 298 -11.72 -27.78 -4.49
CA SER A 298 -11.72 -27.50 -3.06
C SER A 298 -11.11 -26.14 -2.75
N ALA A 299 -11.39 -25.60 -1.56
CA ALA A 299 -10.72 -24.43 -1.00
C ALA A 299 -10.40 -24.67 0.48
N SER A 300 -9.32 -24.08 0.99
CA SER A 300 -8.95 -24.13 2.41
C SER A 300 -9.78 -23.14 3.24
N ASP A 301 -9.71 -23.26 4.57
CA ASP A 301 -10.12 -22.23 5.53
C ASP A 301 -11.54 -21.69 5.33
N GLY A 302 -12.47 -22.57 4.96
CA GLY A 302 -13.89 -22.22 4.77
C GLY A 302 -14.19 -21.46 3.47
N GLY A 303 -13.23 -21.37 2.55
CA GLY A 303 -13.45 -20.81 1.22
C GLY A 303 -14.56 -21.54 0.47
N ALA A 304 -15.45 -20.78 -0.16
CA ALA A 304 -16.60 -21.33 -0.87
C ALA A 304 -16.71 -20.76 -2.28
N GLN A 305 -17.05 -21.64 -3.24
CA GLN A 305 -17.31 -21.24 -4.61
C GLN A 305 -18.66 -20.50 -4.71
N GLN A 306 -18.68 -19.36 -5.40
CA GLN A 306 -19.86 -18.55 -5.71
C GLN A 306 -19.86 -18.23 -7.20
N GLY A 307 -20.42 -19.11 -8.03
CA GLY A 307 -20.29 -19.01 -9.48
C GLY A 307 -18.84 -19.24 -9.93
N ASP A 308 -18.25 -18.28 -10.63
CA ASP A 308 -16.88 -18.39 -11.19
C ASP A 308 -15.78 -17.88 -10.24
N LEU A 309 -16.13 -17.54 -8.99
CA LEU A 309 -15.17 -17.13 -7.97
C LEU A 309 -15.19 -18.03 -6.75
N VAL A 310 -14.09 -18.04 -6.00
CA VAL A 310 -14.00 -18.58 -4.65
C VAL A 310 -13.81 -17.41 -3.69
N ALA A 311 -14.57 -17.39 -2.60
CA ALA A 311 -14.54 -16.30 -1.63
C ALA A 311 -14.21 -16.78 -0.21
N TRP A 312 -13.40 -15.99 0.50
CA TRP A 312 -13.11 -16.09 1.92
C TRP A 312 -13.48 -14.78 2.61
N ASN A 313 -14.08 -14.85 3.79
CA ASN A 313 -14.43 -13.68 4.59
C ASN A 313 -13.65 -13.69 5.89
N PHE A 314 -13.04 -12.57 6.25
CA PHE A 314 -12.34 -12.39 7.51
C PHE A 314 -12.87 -11.16 8.24
N PRO A 315 -13.05 -11.23 9.57
CA PRO A 315 -13.60 -10.12 10.35
C PRO A 315 -12.69 -8.89 10.31
N SER A 316 -11.37 -9.09 10.37
CA SER A 316 -10.39 -8.03 10.20
C SER A 316 -9.03 -8.60 9.79
N LEU A 317 -8.15 -7.70 9.38
CA LEU A 317 -6.72 -7.90 9.12
C LEU A 317 -5.95 -6.98 10.09
N PRO A 318 -5.55 -7.50 11.27
CA PRO A 318 -4.84 -6.71 12.28
C PRO A 318 -3.50 -6.15 11.81
N VAL A 319 -2.96 -5.19 12.56
CA VAL A 319 -1.63 -4.61 12.35
C VAL A 319 -0.55 -5.69 12.26
N GLY A 320 0.25 -5.64 11.19
CA GLY A 320 1.38 -6.56 10.98
C GLY A 320 0.99 -8.01 10.70
N SER A 321 -0.30 -8.29 10.51
CA SER A 321 -0.78 -9.65 10.26
C SER A 321 -0.56 -10.09 8.82
N SER A 322 -0.46 -11.41 8.63
CA SER A 322 -0.43 -12.04 7.32
C SER A 322 -1.07 -13.42 7.37
N GLY A 323 -1.57 -13.91 6.25
CA GLY A 323 -2.12 -15.25 6.13
C GLY A 323 -2.08 -15.77 4.70
N GLN A 324 -2.47 -17.03 4.55
CA GLN A 324 -2.53 -17.72 3.28
C GLN A 324 -3.79 -18.56 3.22
N VAL A 325 -4.45 -18.56 2.06
CA VAL A 325 -5.50 -19.53 1.71
C VAL A 325 -5.15 -20.21 0.39
N SER A 326 -5.78 -21.35 0.11
CA SER A 326 -5.53 -22.09 -1.12
C SER A 326 -6.82 -22.59 -1.75
N PHE A 327 -6.80 -22.76 -3.07
CA PHE A 327 -7.87 -23.42 -3.81
C PHE A 327 -7.29 -24.35 -4.87
N THR A 328 -8.03 -25.42 -5.14
CA THR A 328 -7.67 -26.44 -6.13
C THR A 328 -8.70 -26.43 -7.24
N VAL A 329 -8.20 -26.44 -8.48
CA VAL A 329 -9.00 -26.61 -9.69
C VAL A 329 -8.50 -27.81 -10.49
N GLU A 330 -9.40 -28.40 -11.25
CA GLU A 330 -9.09 -29.41 -12.26
C GLU A 330 -9.18 -28.80 -13.65
N VAL A 331 -8.16 -28.99 -14.47
CA VAL A 331 -8.10 -28.46 -15.84
C VAL A 331 -8.29 -29.55 -16.88
N ALA A 332 -8.87 -29.21 -18.03
CA ALA A 332 -9.19 -30.18 -19.08
C ALA A 332 -7.96 -30.68 -19.87
N GLY A 333 -6.85 -29.94 -19.87
CA GLY A 333 -5.66 -30.30 -20.61
C GLY A 333 -4.62 -29.17 -20.63
N PRO A 334 -3.62 -29.27 -21.51
CA PRO A 334 -2.67 -28.17 -21.74
C PRO A 334 -3.35 -26.87 -22.17
N GLY A 335 -2.85 -25.74 -21.68
CA GLY A 335 -3.34 -24.42 -22.06
C GLY A 335 -2.88 -23.32 -21.10
N GLN A 336 -3.29 -22.10 -21.42
CA GLN A 336 -3.07 -20.93 -20.56
C GLN A 336 -4.25 -20.74 -19.60
N TYR A 337 -3.94 -20.65 -18.32
CA TYR A 337 -4.92 -20.47 -17.24
C TYR A 337 -4.60 -19.17 -16.50
N VAL A 338 -5.56 -18.25 -16.46
CA VAL A 338 -5.44 -16.98 -15.74
C VAL A 338 -6.30 -17.05 -14.50
N SER A 339 -5.72 -16.77 -13.34
CA SER A 339 -6.46 -16.57 -12.10
C SER A 339 -6.20 -15.16 -11.57
N ALA A 340 -7.22 -14.55 -10.99
CA ALA A 340 -7.16 -13.20 -10.47
C ALA A 340 -7.72 -13.15 -9.05
N ALA A 341 -6.89 -12.74 -8.10
CA ALA A 341 -7.29 -12.49 -6.73
C ALA A 341 -7.57 -11.01 -6.49
N LYS A 342 -8.57 -10.73 -5.67
CA LYS A 342 -8.96 -9.40 -5.21
C LYS A 342 -9.26 -9.48 -3.72
N LEU A 343 -8.58 -8.67 -2.92
CA LEU A 343 -8.87 -8.51 -1.50
C LEU A 343 -9.55 -7.15 -1.29
N ARG A 344 -10.81 -7.19 -0.85
CA ARG A 344 -11.57 -6.03 -0.41
C ARG A 344 -11.45 -5.88 1.10
N TYR A 345 -11.28 -4.67 1.58
CA TYR A 345 -11.19 -4.35 3.01
C TYR A 345 -11.79 -2.98 3.29
N HIS A 346 -12.23 -2.72 4.51
CA HIS A 346 -12.73 -1.39 4.88
C HIS A 346 -11.67 -0.57 5.62
N VAL A 347 -11.71 0.74 5.37
CA VAL A 347 -10.99 1.76 6.13
C VAL A 347 -12.03 2.81 6.50
N GLY A 348 -12.46 2.83 7.77
CA GLY A 348 -13.70 3.52 8.13
C GLY A 348 -14.88 2.84 7.42
N MET A 349 -15.80 3.63 6.85
CA MET A 349 -16.96 3.12 6.12
C MET A 349 -16.69 2.85 4.62
N THR A 350 -15.47 3.07 4.13
CA THR A 350 -15.16 2.88 2.70
C THR A 350 -14.47 1.55 2.42
N THR A 351 -14.99 0.83 1.43
CA THR A 351 -14.34 -0.34 0.85
C THR A 351 -13.17 0.08 -0.05
N LYS A 352 -12.00 -0.48 0.21
CA LYS A 352 -10.78 -0.42 -0.59
C LYS A 352 -10.48 -1.80 -1.17
N GLU A 353 -9.66 -1.84 -2.22
CA GLU A 353 -9.24 -3.10 -2.84
C GLU A 353 -7.78 -3.12 -3.24
N VAL A 354 -7.17 -4.30 -3.15
CA VAL A 354 -5.92 -4.66 -3.82
C VAL A 354 -6.15 -5.91 -4.66
N SER A 355 -5.50 -6.00 -5.81
CA SER A 355 -5.67 -7.12 -6.73
C SER A 355 -4.32 -7.65 -7.20
N ASN A 356 -4.28 -8.94 -7.51
CA ASN A 356 -3.14 -9.61 -8.10
C ASN A 356 -3.65 -10.64 -9.11
N SER A 357 -3.05 -10.69 -10.30
CA SER A 357 -3.43 -11.66 -11.33
C SER A 357 -2.20 -12.43 -11.79
N GLN A 358 -2.43 -13.69 -12.12
CA GLN A 358 -1.38 -14.62 -12.47
C GLN A 358 -1.81 -15.48 -13.65
N MET A 359 -0.93 -15.59 -14.64
CA MET A 359 -1.08 -16.47 -15.79
C MET A 359 -0.19 -17.70 -15.60
N LEU A 360 -0.73 -18.86 -15.95
CA LEU A 360 -0.05 -20.14 -15.91
C LEU A 360 -0.15 -20.84 -17.27
N ASP A 361 0.99 -21.18 -17.84
CA ASP A 361 1.07 -22.09 -19.00
C ASP A 361 1.18 -23.53 -18.48
N TYR A 362 0.05 -24.25 -18.41
CA TYR A 362 0.00 -25.64 -17.94
C TYR A 362 0.08 -26.59 -19.15
N GLY A 363 0.91 -27.63 -19.06
CA GLY A 363 0.97 -28.70 -20.07
C GLY A 363 1.52 -28.31 -21.46
N GLU A 364 1.77 -27.03 -21.74
CA GLU A 364 2.48 -26.59 -22.95
C GLU A 364 3.95 -27.07 -22.90
N PRO A 365 4.44 -27.81 -23.92
CA PRO A 365 5.84 -28.19 -23.97
C PRO A 365 6.68 -26.92 -24.14
N ARG A 366 7.52 -26.60 -23.15
CA ARG A 366 8.58 -25.61 -23.40
C ARG A 366 9.49 -26.16 -24.50
N PRO A 367 9.64 -25.46 -25.63
CA PRO A 367 10.62 -25.87 -26.63
C PRO A 367 12.01 -25.91 -25.97
N PRO A 368 12.85 -26.90 -26.32
CA PRO A 368 14.24 -26.88 -25.91
C PRO A 368 14.94 -25.59 -26.39
N ASP A 369 15.93 -25.11 -25.65
CA ASP A 369 16.83 -24.04 -26.08
C ASP A 369 18.26 -24.59 -26.09
N THR A 370 18.96 -24.45 -27.20
CA THR A 370 20.28 -25.05 -27.45
C THR A 370 21.35 -23.99 -27.42
N PHE A 371 22.47 -24.29 -26.77
CA PHE A 371 23.64 -23.39 -26.74
C PHE A 371 24.94 -24.18 -26.77
N PHE A 372 26.03 -23.51 -27.15
CA PHE A 372 27.36 -24.11 -27.13
C PHE A 372 28.01 -23.96 -25.74
N LEU A 373 28.42 -25.08 -25.17
CA LEU A 373 29.29 -25.15 -24.00
C LEU A 373 30.78 -25.07 -24.38
N GLY A 374 31.11 -25.45 -25.62
CA GLY A 374 32.46 -25.40 -26.17
C GLY A 374 32.44 -25.34 -27.70
N VAL A 375 33.34 -24.54 -28.26
CA VAL A 375 33.48 -24.29 -29.71
C VAL A 375 34.97 -24.27 -30.10
N PRO A 376 35.33 -24.55 -31.37
CA PRO A 376 36.70 -24.38 -31.85
C PRO A 376 37.06 -22.89 -31.98
N PRO A 377 38.35 -22.55 -32.17
CA PRO A 377 38.75 -21.19 -32.51
C PRO A 377 38.10 -20.69 -33.80
N VAL A 378 37.68 -19.42 -33.83
CA VAL A 378 37.01 -18.77 -34.99
C VAL A 378 37.88 -18.80 -36.26
N VAL A 379 39.21 -18.87 -36.12
CA VAL A 379 40.16 -19.10 -37.22
C VAL A 379 41.17 -20.15 -36.76
N THR A 380 41.33 -21.22 -37.53
CA THR A 380 42.23 -22.34 -37.20
C THR A 380 42.93 -22.88 -38.45
N ASN A 381 44.04 -23.58 -38.29
CA ASN A 381 44.68 -24.37 -39.35
C ASN A 381 44.42 -25.88 -39.20
N GLN A 382 43.65 -26.27 -38.18
CA GLN A 382 43.23 -27.65 -37.96
C GLN A 382 41.99 -27.95 -38.82
N THR A 383 41.97 -29.11 -39.45
CA THR A 383 40.82 -29.62 -40.21
C THR A 383 39.82 -30.36 -39.33
N ASP A 384 40.05 -30.37 -38.02
CA ASP A 384 39.18 -30.99 -37.02
C ASP A 384 38.61 -29.91 -36.09
N ALA A 385 37.35 -30.04 -35.71
CA ALA A 385 36.62 -29.07 -34.89
C ALA A 385 35.74 -29.77 -33.85
N THR A 386 36.01 -29.51 -32.57
CA THR A 386 35.26 -30.09 -31.45
C THR A 386 34.22 -29.12 -30.90
N PHE A 387 33.01 -29.62 -30.67
CA PHE A 387 31.89 -28.88 -30.11
C PHE A 387 31.32 -29.60 -28.89
N ALA A 388 30.82 -28.81 -27.93
CA ALA A 388 30.00 -29.29 -26.83
C ALA A 388 28.70 -28.50 -26.78
N LEU A 389 27.58 -29.20 -26.67
CA LEU A 389 26.22 -28.66 -26.69
C LEU A 389 25.59 -28.76 -25.31
N GLY A 390 24.80 -27.75 -24.95
CA GLY A 390 23.99 -27.71 -23.75
C GLY A 390 22.54 -27.35 -24.09
N THR A 391 21.65 -27.70 -23.16
CA THR A 391 20.26 -27.23 -23.15
C THR A 391 19.77 -27.10 -21.71
N GLY A 392 18.75 -26.27 -21.49
CA GLY A 392 18.05 -26.17 -20.21
C GLY A 392 17.01 -27.27 -19.96
N LYS A 393 16.72 -28.14 -20.95
CA LYS A 393 15.70 -29.21 -20.89
C LYS A 393 16.35 -30.60 -20.78
N GLY A 394 15.96 -31.39 -19.79
CA GLY A 394 16.43 -32.77 -19.64
C GLY A 394 15.79 -33.73 -20.64
N GLY A 395 16.47 -34.83 -20.97
CA GLY A 395 15.93 -35.88 -21.84
C GLY A 395 15.81 -35.47 -23.32
N VAL A 396 16.76 -34.70 -23.84
CA VAL A 396 16.78 -34.31 -25.27
C VAL A 396 17.77 -35.17 -26.07
N SER A 397 17.56 -35.22 -27.39
CA SER A 397 18.61 -35.55 -28.38
C SER A 397 19.09 -34.27 -29.08
N PHE A 398 20.27 -34.31 -29.71
CA PHE A 398 20.78 -33.18 -30.49
C PHE A 398 20.82 -33.52 -31.98
N GLN A 399 20.55 -32.51 -32.80
CA GLN A 399 20.71 -32.55 -34.24
C GLN A 399 21.63 -31.43 -34.70
N CYS A 400 22.55 -31.76 -35.59
CA CYS A 400 23.58 -30.88 -36.11
C CYS A 400 23.50 -30.78 -37.65
N SER A 401 23.81 -29.60 -38.17
CA SER A 401 23.84 -29.27 -39.59
C SER A 401 25.10 -28.47 -39.89
N LEU A 402 25.98 -29.02 -40.72
CA LEU A 402 27.21 -28.37 -41.19
C LEU A 402 26.97 -27.78 -42.58
N ASP A 403 27.35 -26.52 -42.79
CA ASP A 403 27.38 -25.85 -44.10
C ASP A 403 26.05 -25.96 -44.87
N ALA A 404 24.96 -25.75 -44.13
CA ALA A 404 23.59 -25.83 -44.61
C ALA A 404 23.11 -27.24 -45.03
N ALA A 405 23.87 -28.30 -44.74
CA ALA A 405 23.40 -29.68 -44.90
C ALA A 405 22.13 -29.97 -44.07
N PRO A 406 21.34 -31.00 -44.42
CA PRO A 406 20.22 -31.43 -43.58
C PRO A 406 20.66 -31.73 -42.14
N PHE A 407 19.77 -31.47 -41.18
CA PHE A 407 20.00 -31.84 -39.78
C PHE A 407 20.11 -33.37 -39.65
N SER A 408 21.12 -33.81 -38.91
CA SER A 408 21.37 -35.23 -38.57
C SER A 408 21.71 -35.35 -37.09
N ASP A 409 21.46 -36.51 -36.49
CA ASP A 409 21.71 -36.71 -35.07
C ASP A 409 23.20 -36.58 -34.74
N CYS A 410 23.51 -35.93 -33.62
CA CYS A 410 24.85 -35.73 -33.11
C CYS A 410 24.88 -35.93 -31.59
N GLU A 411 26.05 -36.31 -31.06
CA GLU A 411 26.24 -36.42 -29.62
C GLU A 411 26.34 -35.02 -28.97
N ALA A 412 26.09 -34.93 -27.66
CA ALA A 412 26.24 -33.69 -26.92
C ALA A 412 27.68 -33.14 -26.94
N THR A 413 28.68 -33.99 -27.17
CA THR A 413 30.06 -33.58 -27.45
C THR A 413 30.56 -34.39 -28.62
N PHE A 414 31.02 -33.73 -29.68
CA PHE A 414 31.44 -34.40 -30.90
C PHE A 414 32.56 -33.63 -31.61
N THR A 415 33.27 -34.31 -32.51
CA THR A 415 34.34 -33.72 -33.31
C THR A 415 34.06 -33.96 -34.79
N LEU A 416 34.02 -32.88 -35.57
CA LEU A 416 34.02 -32.92 -37.03
C LEU A 416 35.47 -33.09 -37.50
N THR A 417 35.72 -33.98 -38.46
CA THR A 417 37.07 -34.25 -38.98
C THR A 417 37.13 -34.08 -40.49
N GLY A 418 38.31 -33.75 -41.02
CA GLY A 418 38.52 -33.67 -42.47
C GLY A 418 37.78 -32.50 -43.14
N LEU A 419 37.60 -31.40 -42.40
CA LEU A 419 37.00 -30.16 -42.91
C LEU A 419 37.86 -29.57 -44.03
N ALA A 420 37.20 -29.09 -45.08
CA ALA A 420 37.86 -28.41 -46.18
C ALA A 420 38.47 -27.06 -45.74
N LEU A 421 39.35 -26.49 -46.56
CA LEU A 421 39.79 -25.11 -46.32
C LEU A 421 38.66 -24.15 -46.70
N GLY A 422 38.34 -23.20 -45.83
CA GLY A 422 37.27 -22.24 -46.08
C GLY A 422 36.48 -21.87 -44.84
N GLU A 423 35.37 -21.19 -45.06
CA GLU A 423 34.38 -20.87 -44.03
C GLU A 423 33.47 -22.07 -43.81
N HIS A 424 33.14 -22.32 -42.56
CA HIS A 424 32.19 -23.33 -42.12
C HIS A 424 31.16 -22.70 -41.18
N THR A 425 29.95 -23.25 -41.19
CA THR A 425 28.88 -22.87 -40.26
C THR A 425 28.20 -24.12 -39.72
N LEU A 426 28.18 -24.24 -38.40
CA LEU A 426 27.46 -25.27 -37.69
C LEU A 426 26.17 -24.68 -37.12
N ARG A 427 25.05 -25.36 -37.36
CA ARG A 427 23.79 -25.15 -36.65
C ARG A 427 23.50 -26.38 -35.80
N ALA A 428 23.20 -26.18 -34.52
CA ALA A 428 22.85 -27.25 -33.59
C ALA A 428 21.50 -26.95 -32.92
N ARG A 429 20.64 -27.95 -32.83
CA ARG A 429 19.34 -27.86 -32.15
C ARG A 429 19.10 -29.09 -31.29
N SER A 430 18.45 -28.92 -30.15
CA SER A 430 17.97 -30.01 -29.30
C SER A 430 16.53 -30.37 -29.67
N VAL A 431 16.17 -31.64 -29.49
CA VAL A 431 14.85 -32.20 -29.75
C VAL A 431 14.40 -32.95 -28.50
N GLY A 432 13.25 -32.57 -27.94
CA GLY A 432 12.68 -33.24 -26.78
C GLY A 432 12.15 -34.65 -27.10
N VAL A 433 11.94 -35.47 -26.06
CA VAL A 433 11.25 -36.78 -26.19
C VAL A 433 9.84 -36.67 -26.80
N ASP A 434 9.23 -35.50 -26.69
CA ASP A 434 7.93 -35.12 -27.25
C ASP A 434 8.00 -34.75 -28.75
N GLY A 435 9.20 -34.80 -29.35
CA GLY A 435 9.45 -34.44 -30.75
C GLY A 435 9.54 -32.93 -30.99
N THR A 436 9.44 -32.10 -29.95
CA THR A 436 9.54 -30.64 -30.09
C THR A 436 11.01 -30.25 -30.24
N SER A 437 11.36 -29.64 -31.37
CA SER A 437 12.71 -29.12 -31.63
C SER A 437 12.87 -27.68 -31.16
N ASP A 438 14.09 -27.31 -30.78
CA ASP A 438 14.47 -25.91 -30.59
C ASP A 438 14.20 -25.08 -31.86
N PRO A 439 13.32 -24.05 -31.78
CA PRO A 439 12.94 -23.21 -32.90
C PRO A 439 14.05 -22.23 -33.32
N THR A 440 15.07 -22.04 -32.48
CA THR A 440 16.19 -21.11 -32.67
C THR A 440 17.53 -21.84 -32.54
N PRO A 441 17.92 -22.68 -33.52
CA PRO A 441 19.16 -23.44 -33.46
C PRO A 441 20.39 -22.56 -33.16
N ALA A 442 21.25 -23.02 -32.24
CA ALA A 442 22.54 -22.41 -31.96
C ALA A 442 23.40 -22.39 -33.24
N LEU A 443 24.00 -21.25 -33.55
CA LEU A 443 24.79 -21.06 -34.77
C LEU A 443 26.22 -20.64 -34.43
N PHE A 444 27.20 -21.29 -35.04
CA PHE A 444 28.61 -20.94 -34.93
C PHE A 444 29.32 -21.01 -36.29
N SER A 445 30.04 -19.95 -36.65
CA SER A 445 30.81 -19.87 -37.90
C SER A 445 32.31 -19.73 -37.61
N TRP A 446 33.13 -20.44 -38.37
CA TRP A 446 34.60 -20.42 -38.25
C TRP A 446 35.27 -20.68 -39.59
N ARG A 447 36.58 -20.40 -39.65
CA ARG A 447 37.39 -20.59 -40.85
C ARG A 447 38.54 -21.57 -40.62
N VAL A 448 38.70 -22.52 -41.54
CA VAL A 448 39.87 -23.41 -41.62
C VAL A 448 40.83 -22.90 -42.69
N ASN A 449 42.03 -22.51 -42.28
CA ASN A 449 43.10 -22.00 -43.13
C ASN A 449 44.10 -23.08 -43.52
N GLY A 450 44.60 -23.01 -44.75
CA GLY A 450 45.73 -23.83 -45.16
C GLY A 450 47.03 -23.36 -44.52
N VAL A 451 47.88 -24.30 -44.13
CA VAL A 451 49.30 -23.97 -43.87
C VAL A 451 49.92 -23.62 -45.23
N PRO A 452 50.58 -22.46 -45.40
CA PRO A 452 51.24 -22.14 -46.66
C PRO A 452 52.25 -23.23 -46.99
N LEU A 453 52.11 -23.90 -48.14
CA LEU A 453 53.10 -24.87 -48.59
C LEU A 453 54.45 -24.14 -48.73
N ALA A 454 55.44 -24.57 -47.95
CA ALA A 454 56.79 -24.03 -48.05
C ALA A 454 57.32 -24.25 -49.48
N ARG A 455 57.63 -23.15 -50.18
CA ARG A 455 58.19 -23.16 -51.53
C ARG A 455 59.48 -24.01 -51.54
N PRO A 456 59.65 -24.99 -52.46
CA PRO A 456 60.88 -25.78 -52.48
C PRO A 456 62.08 -24.89 -52.81
N ARG A 457 63.10 -24.93 -51.95
CA ARG A 457 64.37 -24.21 -52.12
C ARG A 457 65.06 -24.69 -53.40
N ARG A 458 65.29 -23.77 -54.36
CA ARG A 458 66.17 -24.01 -55.51
C ARG A 458 67.56 -24.38 -55.01
N ALA A 459 68.07 -25.54 -55.46
CA ALA A 459 69.47 -25.89 -55.36
C ALA A 459 70.30 -24.93 -56.23
N GLY A 460 71.26 -24.24 -55.63
CA GLY A 460 72.18 -23.31 -56.28
C GLY A 460 73.59 -23.49 -55.73
N SER A 461 74.40 -24.11 -56.58
CA SER A 461 75.86 -24.31 -56.60
C SER A 461 76.74 -23.57 -55.58
N GLY A 462 77.68 -24.32 -55.00
CA GLY A 462 78.72 -23.81 -54.11
C GLY A 462 79.93 -23.15 -54.76
N ARG A 463 80.73 -22.56 -53.86
CA ARG A 463 82.17 -22.23 -53.85
C ARG A 463 82.27 -21.14 -52.77
N GLY A 464 83.03 -21.22 -51.68
CA GLY A 464 84.23 -21.97 -51.36
C GLY A 464 85.16 -20.98 -50.65
N ARG A 465 85.73 -21.39 -49.50
CA ARG A 465 86.75 -20.68 -48.68
C ARG A 465 86.22 -19.42 -47.94
N ARG A 466 86.66 -19.08 -46.72
CA ARG A 466 87.87 -19.41 -45.96
C ARG A 466 87.62 -19.13 -44.47
N ARG A 467 88.42 -19.80 -43.64
CA ARG A 467 88.51 -19.72 -42.16
C ARG A 467 88.62 -18.29 -41.60
N GLY A 468 88.07 -18.07 -40.41
CA GLY A 468 88.40 -16.96 -39.52
C GLY A 468 87.83 -17.16 -38.11
N ARG A 469 88.68 -17.53 -37.16
CA ARG A 469 88.44 -17.56 -35.69
C ARG A 469 88.10 -16.16 -35.16
N SER A 470 87.25 -16.08 -34.12
CA SER A 470 87.47 -15.41 -32.80
C SER A 470 86.13 -15.06 -32.13
N ARG A 471 85.77 -15.75 -31.03
CA ARG A 471 85.86 -15.35 -29.60
C ARG A 471 84.76 -14.39 -29.07
N CYS A 472 84.09 -14.88 -28.02
CA CYS A 472 83.67 -14.23 -26.77
C CYS A 472 82.70 -13.01 -26.75
N ALA A 473 81.57 -13.21 -26.05
CA ALA A 473 81.15 -12.57 -24.78
C ALA A 473 79.61 -12.52 -24.75
N ARG A 474 78.88 -13.23 -23.87
CA ARG A 474 78.63 -13.00 -22.43
C ARG A 474 78.04 -11.61 -22.13
N GLN A 475 76.81 -11.63 -21.59
CA GLN A 475 76.10 -10.68 -20.70
C GLN A 475 74.64 -10.59 -21.18
N ARG A 476 73.61 -10.70 -20.35
CA ARG A 476 73.45 -11.10 -18.95
C ARG A 476 71.97 -11.43 -18.76
#